data_AF-A0A7Y7J0J2-F1
#
_entry.id   AF-A0A7Y7J0J2-F1
#
_cell.length_a   1.000
_cell.length_b   1.000
_cell.length_c   1.000
_cell.angle_alpha   90.00
_cell.angle_beta   90.00
_cell.angle_gamma   90.00
#
_symmetry.space_group_name_H-M   'P 1'
#
loop_
_entity.id
_entity.type
_entity.pdbx_description
1 polymer ?
#
loop_
_entity_poly.entity_id
_entity_poly.type
_entity_poly.pdbx_seq_one_letter_code
_entity_poly.pdbx_strand_id
1 'polypeptide(L)'
;MTDSSHDGVPAPRRILLVTGLSGAGKSSILRILEDLGYEVIDNPPLRMLDEIVTRAERPVAIGVDSRTRGFDAAAVLTELGRLRLDPALQAELIYATAEEGVLLRRYTATRR
;
A
#
# COMPACT_ATOMS: atom_id res chain seq x y z
N MET A 1 2.76 30.20 -31.15
CA MET A 1 3.33 31.18 -30.21
C MET A 1 3.19 30.55 -28.83
N THR A 2 4.31 29.99 -28.34
CA THR A 2 4.58 29.39 -27.00
C THR A 2 3.54 28.36 -26.53
N ASP A 3 3.61 27.07 -26.91
CA ASP A 3 4.54 26.05 -26.41
C ASP A 3 5.24 26.41 -25.09
N SER A 4 4.50 26.25 -23.99
CA SER A 4 5.02 26.32 -22.63
C SER A 4 5.43 24.91 -22.20
N SER A 5 6.73 24.68 -22.34
CA SER A 5 7.52 23.54 -21.91
C SER A 5 7.12 23.08 -20.51
N HIS A 6 6.54 21.88 -20.41
CA HIS A 6 6.56 21.14 -19.15
C HIS A 6 7.99 20.63 -18.97
N ASP A 7 8.70 21.18 -17.99
CA ASP A 7 9.97 20.64 -17.51
C ASP A 7 9.83 19.13 -17.30
N GLY A 8 10.65 18.35 -18.01
CA GLY A 8 10.56 16.90 -18.14
C GLY A 8 10.93 16.09 -16.90
N VAL A 9 10.46 16.50 -15.72
CA VAL A 9 10.53 15.68 -14.51
C VAL A 9 9.33 14.73 -14.53
N PRO A 10 9.53 13.41 -14.66
CA PRO A 10 8.42 12.47 -14.58
C PRO A 10 7.74 12.60 -13.22
N ALA A 11 6.41 12.58 -13.21
CA ALA A 11 5.64 12.61 -11.96
C ALA A 11 6.09 11.48 -11.03
N PRO A 12 6.16 11.71 -9.71
CA PRO A 12 6.64 10.70 -8.77
C PRO A 12 5.76 9.45 -8.83
N ARG A 13 6.39 8.29 -8.73
CA ARG A 13 5.70 6.99 -8.78
C ARG A 13 4.90 6.80 -7.49
N ARG A 14 3.62 6.50 -7.63
CA ARG A 14 2.69 6.35 -6.49
C ARG A 14 2.80 4.98 -5.86
N ILE A 15 3.11 4.95 -4.58
CA ILE A 15 3.20 3.73 -3.77
C ILE A 15 2.20 3.85 -2.62
N LEU A 16 1.25 2.92 -2.53
CA LEU A 16 0.29 2.84 -1.43
C LEU A 16 0.58 1.61 -0.58
N LEU A 17 0.97 1.81 0.67
CA LEU A 17 0.92 0.73 1.66
C LEU A 17 -0.49 0.69 2.25
N VAL A 18 -1.12 -0.47 2.22
CA VAL A 18 -2.47 -0.67 2.77
C VAL A 18 -2.38 -1.66 3.92
N THR A 19 -2.70 -1.21 5.12
CA THR A 19 -2.74 -2.03 6.33
C THR A 19 -4.05 -1.83 7.08
N GLY A 20 -4.29 -2.63 8.10
CA GLY A 20 -5.51 -2.56 8.89
C GLY A 20 -5.76 -3.81 9.71
N LEU A 21 -6.67 -3.68 10.67
CA LEU A 21 -7.10 -4.81 11.49
C LEU A 21 -7.90 -5.82 10.66
N SER A 22 -7.93 -7.07 11.12
CA SER A 22 -8.74 -8.09 10.46
C SER A 22 -10.22 -7.69 10.48
N GLY A 23 -10.90 -7.80 9.33
CA GLY A 23 -12.28 -7.31 9.17
C GLY A 23 -12.42 -5.81 8.88
N ALA A 24 -11.32 -5.03 8.86
CA ALA A 24 -11.38 -3.59 8.61
C ALA A 24 -11.61 -3.21 7.14
N GLY A 25 -11.50 -4.16 6.20
CA GLY A 25 -11.76 -3.93 4.79
C GLY A 25 -10.51 -3.74 3.91
N LYS A 26 -9.31 -4.06 4.41
CA LYS A 26 -8.04 -4.02 3.64
C LYS A 26 -8.19 -4.68 2.27
N SER A 27 -8.75 -5.89 2.22
CA SER A 27 -8.94 -6.64 0.97
C SER A 27 -9.96 -6.01 0.02
N SER A 28 -10.94 -5.26 0.52
CA SER A 28 -11.84 -4.49 -0.34
C SER A 28 -11.14 -3.25 -0.91
N ILE A 29 -10.32 -2.57 -0.11
CA ILE A 29 -9.52 -1.43 -0.57
C ILE A 29 -8.55 -1.87 -1.67
N LEU A 30 -7.84 -2.98 -1.48
CA LEU A 30 -6.92 -3.52 -2.49
C LEU A 30 -7.63 -3.81 -3.82
N ARG A 31 -8.83 -4.41 -3.80
CA ARG A 31 -9.62 -4.66 -5.02
C ARG A 31 -10.01 -3.35 -5.73
N ILE A 32 -10.47 -2.35 -4.97
CA ILE A 32 -10.82 -1.04 -5.55
C ILE A 32 -9.58 -0.39 -6.18
N LEU A 33 -8.40 -0.51 -5.55
CA LEU A 33 -7.15 0.01 -6.10
C LEU A 33 -6.76 -0.72 -7.40
N GLU A 34 -6.94 -2.04 -7.46
CA GLU A 34 -6.76 -2.82 -8.68
C GLU A 34 -7.68 -2.33 -9.81
N ASP A 35 -8.97 -2.11 -9.52
CA ASP A 35 -9.94 -1.55 -10.47
C ASP A 35 -9.56 -0.14 -10.94
N LEU A 36 -8.87 0.63 -10.10
CA LEU A 36 -8.33 1.96 -10.42
C LEU A 36 -6.97 1.91 -11.16
N GLY A 37 -6.49 0.72 -11.51
CA GLY A 37 -5.29 0.53 -12.32
C GLY A 37 -3.98 0.41 -11.53
N TYR A 38 -4.05 0.22 -10.21
CA TYR A 38 -2.86 -0.10 -9.42
C TYR A 38 -2.42 -1.55 -9.64
N GLU A 39 -1.11 -1.78 -9.68
CA GLU A 39 -0.55 -3.10 -9.47
C GLU A 39 -0.70 -3.47 -7.99
N VAL A 40 -1.41 -4.56 -7.69
CA VAL A 40 -1.73 -4.95 -6.30
C VAL A 40 -0.95 -6.18 -5.88
N ILE A 41 -0.25 -6.08 -4.75
CA ILE A 41 0.50 -7.19 -4.16
C ILE A 41 0.07 -7.36 -2.70
N ASP A 42 -0.52 -8.52 -2.37
CA ASP A 42 -1.05 -8.79 -1.02
C ASP A 42 -0.10 -9.67 -0.19
N ASN A 43 0.31 -9.16 0.97
CA ASN A 43 1.19 -9.79 1.96
C ASN A 43 2.53 -10.32 1.41
N PRO A 44 3.28 -9.53 0.60
CA PRO A 44 4.63 -9.93 0.25
C PRO A 44 5.50 -9.96 1.52
N PRO A 45 6.54 -10.79 1.60
CA PRO A 45 7.55 -10.66 2.65
C PRO A 45 8.04 -9.20 2.74
N LEU A 46 8.12 -8.63 3.94
CA LEU A 46 8.43 -7.20 4.12
C LEU A 46 9.75 -6.78 3.45
N ARG A 47 10.74 -7.68 3.45
CA ARG A 47 12.04 -7.51 2.79
C ARG A 47 11.97 -7.31 1.26
N MET A 48 10.82 -7.56 0.62
CA MET A 48 10.63 -7.41 -0.83
C MET A 48 10.06 -6.06 -1.23
N LEU A 49 9.74 -5.18 -0.28
CA LEU A 49 9.16 -3.86 -0.58
C LEU A 49 10.03 -3.06 -1.57
N ASP A 50 11.34 -3.02 -1.34
CA ASP A 50 12.30 -2.29 -2.16
C ASP A 50 12.34 -2.80 -3.60
N GLU A 51 12.37 -4.12 -3.75
CA GLU A 51 12.39 -4.76 -5.06
C GLU A 51 11.10 -4.47 -5.83
N ILE A 52 9.96 -4.61 -5.17
CA ILE A 52 8.64 -4.31 -5.75
C ILE A 52 8.59 -2.86 -6.21
N VAL A 53 8.92 -1.92 -5.34
CA VAL A 53 8.88 -0.49 -5.64
C VAL A 53 9.86 -0.13 -6.76
N THR A 54 11.05 -0.73 -6.79
CA THR A 54 12.05 -0.45 -7.82
C THR A 54 11.59 -0.92 -9.20
N ARG A 55 10.90 -2.06 -9.28
CA ARG A 55 10.45 -2.66 -10.53
C ARG A 55 9.08 -2.18 -11.01
N ALA A 56 8.33 -1.48 -10.17
CA ALA A 56 7.00 -0.99 -10.51
C ALA A 56 7.06 0.07 -11.63
N GLU A 57 6.41 -0.26 -12.75
CA GLU A 57 6.18 0.65 -13.89
C GLU A 57 4.84 1.40 -13.79
N ARG A 58 3.94 0.92 -12.91
CA ARG A 58 2.61 1.47 -12.64
C ARG A 58 2.51 1.87 -11.16
N PRO A 59 1.50 2.68 -10.76
CA PRO A 59 1.17 2.85 -9.35
C PRO A 59 1.00 1.49 -8.67
N VAL A 60 1.60 1.29 -7.49
CA VAL A 60 1.55 0.01 -6.79
C VAL A 60 0.85 0.15 -5.44
N ALA A 61 0.01 -0.81 -5.11
CA ALA A 61 -0.64 -0.92 -3.80
C ALA A 61 -0.23 -2.23 -3.14
N ILE A 62 0.40 -2.11 -1.97
CA ILE A 62 0.99 -3.24 -1.26
C ILE A 62 0.21 -3.45 0.04
N GLY A 63 -0.47 -4.58 0.11
CA GLY A 63 -1.18 -5.03 1.30
C GLY A 63 -0.21 -5.58 2.35
N VAL A 64 -0.22 -5.02 3.54
CA VAL A 64 0.62 -5.47 4.66
C VAL A 64 -0.24 -5.63 5.90
N ASP A 65 -0.30 -6.84 6.46
CA ASP A 65 -1.01 -7.15 7.71
C ASP A 65 -0.26 -8.21 8.52
N SER A 66 -0.83 -8.69 9.63
CA SER A 66 -0.18 -9.69 10.50
C SER A 66 0.16 -11.02 9.83
N ARG A 67 -0.34 -11.30 8.62
CA ARG A 67 0.01 -12.46 7.81
C ARG A 67 1.26 -12.24 6.95
N THR A 68 1.71 -10.99 6.82
CA THR A 68 2.93 -10.64 6.09
C THR A 68 4.15 -11.22 6.80
N ARG A 69 5.01 -11.93 6.05
CA ARG A 69 6.22 -12.51 6.64
C ARG A 69 7.21 -11.40 7.03
N GLY A 70 7.62 -11.42 8.30
CA GLY A 70 8.46 -10.37 8.88
C GLY A 70 7.68 -9.10 9.24
N PHE A 71 6.35 -9.20 9.37
CA PHE A 71 5.53 -8.08 9.82
C PHE A 71 5.90 -7.65 11.23
N ASP A 72 6.18 -6.36 11.35
CA ASP A 72 6.20 -5.60 12.59
C ASP A 72 5.74 -4.18 12.25
N ALA A 73 4.89 -3.58 13.08
CA ALA A 73 4.32 -2.27 12.78
C ALA A 73 5.39 -1.17 12.70
N ALA A 74 6.41 -1.21 13.57
CA ALA A 74 7.51 -0.27 13.53
C ALA A 74 8.40 -0.50 12.30
N ALA A 75 8.63 -1.75 11.90
CA ALA A 75 9.34 -2.08 10.67
C ALA A 75 8.61 -1.54 9.42
N VAL A 76 7.29 -1.70 9.34
CA VAL A 76 6.48 -1.15 8.24
C VAL A 76 6.59 0.38 8.18
N LEU A 77 6.51 1.05 9.32
CA LEU A 77 6.66 2.51 9.39
C LEU A 77 8.10 2.95 9.03
N THR A 78 9.10 2.16 9.41
CA THR A 78 10.51 2.40 9.04
C THR A 78 10.69 2.33 7.52
N GLU A 79 10.16 1.28 6.88
CA GLU A 79 10.22 1.15 5.41
C GLU A 79 9.45 2.25 4.70
N LEU A 80 8.25 2.60 5.19
CA LEU A 80 7.51 3.75 4.66
C LEU A 80 8.33 5.05 4.76
N GLY A 81 8.99 5.27 5.90
CA GLY A 81 9.88 6.41 6.10
C GLY A 81 11.01 6.43 5.07
N ARG A 82 11.66 5.28 4.85
CA ARG A 82 12.72 5.11 3.87
C ARG A 82 12.24 5.41 2.44
N LEU A 83 11.07 4.90 2.05
CA LEU A 83 10.46 5.16 0.74
C LEU A 83 10.13 6.64 0.53
N ARG A 84 9.72 7.36 1.57
CA ARG A 84 9.43 8.80 1.53
C ARG A 84 10.66 9.69 1.36
N LEU A 85 11.87 9.16 1.57
CA LEU A 85 13.11 9.90 1.34
C LEU A 85 13.48 9.97 -0.14
N ASP A 86 12.91 9.11 -0.99
CA ASP A 86 13.16 9.13 -2.43
C ASP A 86 12.20 10.12 -3.11
N PRO A 87 12.70 11.23 -3.69
CA PRO A 87 11.86 12.22 -4.37
C PRO A 87 11.19 11.68 -5.64
N ALA A 88 11.64 10.54 -6.19
CA ALA A 88 11.00 9.87 -7.31
C ALA A 88 9.75 9.07 -6.89
N LEU A 89 9.47 8.98 -5.57
CA LEU A 89 8.35 8.23 -5.01
C LEU A 89 7.37 9.15 -4.28
N GLN A 90 6.09 8.85 -4.43
CA GLN A 90 5.01 9.36 -3.59
C GLN A 90 4.45 8.20 -2.77
N ALA A 91 5.00 8.00 -1.57
CA ALA A 91 4.66 6.89 -0.69
C ALA A 91 3.67 7.29 0.42
N GLU A 92 2.50 6.65 0.43
CA GLU A 92 1.41 6.90 1.38
C GLU A 92 0.96 5.62 2.09
N LEU A 93 0.35 5.78 3.26
CA LEU A 93 -0.17 4.69 4.07
C LEU A 93 -1.68 4.85 4.23
N ILE A 94 -2.42 3.81 3.86
CA ILE A 94 -3.83 3.65 4.14
C ILE A 94 -3.97 2.68 5.32
N TYR A 95 -4.51 3.18 6.43
CA TYR A 95 -4.87 2.37 7.58
C TYR A 95 -6.38 2.15 7.62
N ALA A 96 -6.82 0.94 7.29
CA ALA A 96 -8.22 0.54 7.38
C ALA A 96 -8.56 0.18 8.83
N THR A 97 -9.64 0.78 9.35
CA THR A 97 -10.15 0.49 10.69
C THR A 97 -11.68 0.51 10.72
N ALA A 98 -12.25 0.00 11.81
CA ALA A 98 -13.67 0.10 12.13
C ALA A 98 -13.82 -0.01 13.66
N GLU A 99 -15.04 0.22 14.16
CA GLU A 99 -15.36 -0.03 15.57
C GLU A 99 -15.12 -1.50 15.94
N GLU A 100 -14.70 -1.76 17.18
CA GLU A 100 -14.32 -3.10 17.67
C GLU A 100 -15.42 -4.14 17.42
N GLY A 101 -16.67 -3.81 17.75
CA GLY A 101 -17.81 -4.70 17.52
C GLY A 101 -18.04 -5.02 16.04
N VAL A 102 -17.72 -4.08 15.14
CA VAL A 102 -17.79 -4.29 13.68
C VAL A 102 -16.66 -5.19 13.21
N LEU A 103 -15.43 -4.97 13.70
CA LEU A 103 -14.27 -5.80 13.37
C LEU A 103 -14.50 -7.25 13.81
N LEU A 104 -14.96 -7.46 15.05
CA LEU A 104 -15.21 -8.79 15.59
C LEU A 104 -16.29 -9.53 14.77
N ARG A 105 -17.40 -8.84 14.44
CA ARG A 105 -18.47 -9.42 13.60
C ARG A 105 -17.99 -9.78 12.20
N ARG A 106 -17.16 -8.93 11.57
CA ARG A 106 -16.64 -9.20 10.21
C ARG A 106 -15.59 -10.29 10.20
N TYR A 107 -14.76 -10.35 11.24
CA TYR A 107 -13.76 -11.40 11.41
C TYR A 107 -14.41 -12.78 11.46
N THR A 108 -15.43 -12.96 12.30
CA THR A 108 -16.15 -14.22 12.41
C THR A 108 -16.87 -14.59 11.11
N ALA A 109 -17.45 -13.62 10.41
CA ALA A 109 -18.12 -13.87 9.12
C ALA A 109 -17.17 -14.39 8.01
N THR A 110 -15.87 -14.12 8.11
CA THR A 110 -14.87 -14.55 7.12
C THR A 110 -14.18 -15.87 7.44
N ARG A 111 -14.40 -16.42 8.65
CA ARG A 111 -13.91 -17.75 9.06
C ARG A 111 -15.09 -18.72 9.08
N ARG A 112 -15.18 -19.57 8.05
CA ARG A 112 -16.05 -20.76 8.08
C ARG A 112 -15.40 -21.85 8.93
#